data_AF-A0A6J4MTT5-F1
#
_entry.id   AF-A0A6J4MTT5-F1
#
_cell.length_a   1.000
_cell.length_b   1.000
_cell.length_c   1.000
_cell.angle_alpha   90.00
_cell.angle_beta   90.00
_cell.angle_gamma   90.00
#
_symmetry.space_group_name_H-M   'P 1'
#
loop_
_entity.id
_entity.type
_entity.pdbx_description
1 polymer ?
#
loop_
_entity_poly.entity_id
_entity_poly.type
_entity_poly.pdbx_seq_one_letter_code
_entity_poly.pdbx_strand_id
1 'polypeptide(L)'
;RSASTDPSAASQDSASGMDPAAEAGAHPFAAAAGAGATAGTSREVTGRSPRSALIRPVFSTPAGRCEPSATTARADVPEPVVSGTGATLQVRLSTAAASACTLVLEDRLLVQVARDGEAIWQLRDCPSAVTTDSVVLQPGWATVVDITWSGRASNAKCGLETPAAAPGTYALQAAILSGEPGTSELDVLAAERPQRAGRSGRESG
;
A
#
# COMPACT_ATOMS: atom_id res chain seq x y z
N ARG A 1 21.53 -46.21 -45.68
CA ARG A 1 20.15 -46.02 -46.15
C ARG A 1 19.68 -44.68 -45.61
N SER A 2 19.63 -43.71 -46.51
CA SER A 2 19.24 -42.32 -46.30
C SER A 2 17.74 -42.19 -46.07
N ALA A 3 17.33 -41.18 -45.30
CA ALA A 3 16.27 -40.22 -45.67
C ALA A 3 16.16 -39.11 -44.60
N SER A 4 16.69 -37.93 -44.94
CA SER A 4 16.22 -36.63 -44.45
C SER A 4 14.76 -36.42 -44.87
N THR A 5 13.97 -35.68 -44.10
CA THR A 5 12.93 -34.76 -44.62
C THR A 5 12.56 -33.73 -43.53
N ASP A 6 13.12 -32.52 -43.68
CA ASP A 6 12.43 -31.25 -43.42
C ASP A 6 11.75 -30.84 -44.75
N PRO A 7 10.57 -30.20 -44.72
CA PRO A 7 10.48 -28.90 -45.36
C PRO A 7 9.56 -27.89 -44.65
N SER A 8 10.11 -26.68 -44.47
CA SER A 8 9.63 -25.39 -45.02
C SER A 8 8.16 -24.95 -44.85
N ALA A 9 8.06 -23.80 -44.16
CA ALA A 9 7.49 -22.53 -44.63
C ALA A 9 6.00 -22.42 -45.01
N ALA A 10 5.31 -21.52 -44.28
CA ALA A 10 4.32 -20.62 -44.86
C ALA A 10 4.40 -19.25 -44.17
N SER A 11 5.02 -18.31 -44.86
CA SER A 11 4.90 -16.87 -44.66
C SER A 11 3.48 -16.42 -45.04
N GLN A 12 2.86 -15.54 -44.26
CA GLN A 12 1.89 -14.58 -44.80
C GLN A 12 2.10 -13.21 -44.16
N ASP A 13 2.61 -12.34 -45.03
CA ASP A 13 2.66 -10.89 -44.98
C ASP A 13 1.25 -10.34 -45.24
N SER A 14 0.82 -9.30 -44.52
CA SER A 14 -0.21 -8.37 -44.99
C SER A 14 -0.12 -7.07 -44.19
N ALA A 15 0.69 -6.17 -44.72
CA ALA A 15 0.54 -4.74 -44.52
C ALA A 15 -0.82 -4.26 -45.06
N SER A 16 -1.44 -3.33 -44.34
CA SER A 16 -2.34 -2.33 -44.91
C SER A 16 -2.18 -1.07 -44.07
N GLY A 17 -1.44 -0.10 -44.63
CA GLY A 17 -1.35 1.23 -44.07
C GLY A 17 -2.63 2.01 -44.29
N MET A 18 -2.81 3.04 -43.46
CA MET A 18 -3.36 4.32 -43.89
C MET A 18 -3.00 5.38 -42.83
N ASP A 19 -1.97 6.17 -43.13
CA ASP A 19 -1.83 7.53 -42.60
C ASP A 19 -3.03 8.38 -43.00
N PRO A 20 -3.38 9.39 -42.19
CA PRO A 20 -3.23 10.74 -42.72
C PRO A 20 -2.43 11.68 -41.81
N ALA A 21 -1.48 12.35 -42.45
CA ALA A 21 -0.91 13.62 -42.03
C ALA A 21 -1.89 14.78 -42.30
N ALA A 22 -1.92 15.77 -41.39
CA ALA A 22 -2.10 17.22 -41.63
C ALA A 22 -2.26 17.89 -40.25
N GLU A 23 -1.21 18.50 -39.69
CA GLU A 23 -0.77 19.89 -39.90
C GLU A 23 -1.45 20.94 -38.99
N ALA A 24 -0.61 21.52 -38.13
CA ALA A 24 -0.48 22.93 -37.80
C ALA A 24 -1.74 23.75 -37.43
N GLY A 25 -1.97 23.88 -36.13
CA GLY A 25 -2.66 25.01 -35.52
C GLY A 25 -1.72 25.81 -34.62
N ALA A 26 -0.84 26.61 -35.22
CA ALA A 26 -0.05 27.61 -34.50
C ALA A 26 -1.01 28.67 -33.93
N HIS A 27 -1.18 28.69 -32.61
CA HIS A 27 -1.89 29.79 -31.95
C HIS A 27 -1.00 31.05 -31.97
N PRO A 28 -1.44 32.17 -32.54
CA PRO A 28 -0.66 33.40 -32.50
C PRO A 28 -0.70 33.97 -31.07
N PHE A 29 0.48 34.03 -30.42
CA PHE A 29 0.67 34.88 -29.25
C PHE A 29 0.77 36.33 -29.74
N ALA A 30 -0.37 37.01 -29.80
CA ALA A 30 -0.41 38.45 -30.06
C ALA A 30 0.08 39.19 -28.81
N ALA A 31 1.31 39.71 -28.88
CA ALA A 31 1.80 40.73 -27.97
C ALA A 31 1.00 42.02 -28.21
N ALA A 32 0.19 42.41 -27.23
CA ALA A 32 -0.36 43.76 -27.15
C ALA A 32 0.29 44.49 -25.98
N ALA A 33 1.26 45.33 -26.32
CA ALA A 33 1.70 46.41 -25.45
C ALA A 33 0.55 47.43 -25.33
N GLY A 34 0.08 47.66 -24.11
CA GLY A 34 -0.88 48.71 -23.78
C GLY A 34 -0.49 49.34 -22.47
N ALA A 35 0.30 50.42 -22.53
CA ALA A 35 0.50 51.31 -21.41
C ALA A 35 -0.83 52.03 -21.10
N GLY A 36 -1.21 52.01 -19.82
CA GLY A 36 -2.40 52.70 -19.33
C GLY A 36 -2.42 52.74 -17.82
N ALA A 37 -1.62 53.64 -17.25
CA ALA A 37 -1.75 54.03 -15.85
C ALA A 37 -3.06 54.81 -15.65
N THR A 38 -3.91 54.39 -14.72
CA THR A 38 -4.76 55.32 -13.93
C THR A 38 -5.17 54.70 -12.59
N ALA A 39 -4.69 55.37 -11.54
CA ALA A 39 -5.33 55.67 -10.26
C ALA A 39 -6.31 54.67 -9.64
N GLY A 40 -5.82 54.06 -8.56
CA GLY A 40 -6.47 53.78 -7.28
C GLY A 40 -7.96 54.12 -7.10
N THR A 41 -8.71 53.08 -6.76
CA THR A 41 -9.69 53.15 -5.67
C THR A 41 -9.55 51.86 -4.88
N SER A 42 -8.89 51.99 -3.72
CA SER A 42 -8.86 50.98 -2.67
C SER A 42 -10.29 50.75 -2.21
N ARG A 43 -10.93 49.70 -2.70
CA ARG A 43 -12.10 49.14 -2.03
C ARG A 43 -11.56 48.25 -0.93
N GLU A 44 -11.62 48.76 0.29
CA GLU A 44 -11.37 48.04 1.52
C GLU A 44 -12.26 46.80 1.54
N VAL A 45 -11.73 45.68 1.06
CA VAL A 45 -12.26 44.36 1.35
C VAL A 45 -12.01 44.18 2.83
N THR A 46 -13.01 44.46 3.64
CA THR A 46 -13.08 44.03 5.03
C THR A 46 -12.92 42.51 5.02
N GLY A 47 -11.68 42.08 5.21
CA GLY A 47 -11.27 40.69 5.17
C GLY A 47 -11.95 39.96 6.30
N ARG A 48 -13.15 39.41 6.03
CA ARG A 48 -13.69 38.35 6.85
C ARG A 48 -12.88 37.10 6.54
N SER A 49 -11.78 36.94 7.26
CA SER A 49 -11.02 35.70 7.29
C SER A 49 -12.01 34.54 7.45
N PRO A 50 -12.06 33.57 6.51
CA PRO A 50 -12.94 32.43 6.65
C PRO A 50 -12.50 31.68 7.91
N ARG A 51 -13.33 31.71 8.95
CA ARG A 51 -13.12 30.87 10.12
C ARG A 51 -13.09 29.44 9.59
N SER A 52 -11.96 28.76 9.78
CA SER A 52 -11.81 27.35 9.45
C SER A 52 -12.89 26.57 10.20
N ALA A 53 -13.96 26.20 9.50
CA ALA A 53 -15.04 25.43 10.09
C ALA A 53 -14.53 24.00 10.26
N LEU A 54 -14.48 23.54 11.51
CA LEU A 54 -14.15 22.15 11.80
C LEU A 54 -15.26 21.26 11.23
N ILE A 55 -14.99 20.56 10.13
CA ILE A 55 -15.89 19.53 9.61
C ILE A 55 -15.78 18.32 10.54
N ARG A 56 -16.86 18.03 11.26
CA ARG A 56 -16.97 16.78 12.03
C ARG A 56 -17.49 15.68 11.09
N PRO A 57 -16.74 14.59 10.87
CA PRO A 57 -17.25 13.49 10.08
C PRO A 57 -18.42 12.83 10.79
N VAL A 58 -19.51 12.62 10.06
CA VAL A 58 -20.65 11.85 10.53
C VAL A 58 -20.53 10.46 9.91
N PHE A 59 -20.37 9.45 10.75
CA PHE A 59 -20.32 8.06 10.30
C PHE A 59 -21.73 7.48 10.25
N SER A 60 -22.01 6.72 9.18
CA SER A 60 -23.32 6.12 8.95
C SER A 60 -23.38 4.70 9.49
N THR A 61 -24.56 4.25 9.91
CA THR A 61 -24.80 2.83 10.23
C THR A 61 -24.56 1.98 8.99
N PRO A 62 -23.88 0.82 9.08
CA PRO A 62 -23.67 -0.04 7.93
C PRO A 62 -25.00 -0.57 7.39
N ALA A 63 -25.18 -0.48 6.08
CA ALA A 63 -26.39 -0.93 5.38
C ALA A 63 -26.38 -2.44 5.04
N GLY A 64 -25.24 -3.11 5.18
CA GLY A 64 -25.06 -4.51 4.81
C GLY A 64 -23.59 -4.94 4.78
N ARG A 65 -23.28 -6.03 4.09
CA ARG A 65 -21.91 -6.51 3.90
C ARG A 65 -21.21 -5.75 2.77
N CYS A 66 -19.91 -5.53 2.90
CA CYS A 66 -19.10 -4.96 1.84
C CYS A 66 -18.90 -5.97 0.70
N GLU A 67 -18.98 -5.48 -0.54
CA GLU A 67 -18.62 -6.27 -1.72
C GLU A 67 -17.08 -6.37 -1.81
N PRO A 68 -16.48 -7.57 -1.88
CA PRO A 68 -15.03 -7.72 -1.88
C PRO A 68 -14.35 -7.00 -3.05
N SER A 69 -14.94 -7.05 -4.25
CA SER A 69 -14.41 -6.36 -5.44
C SER A 69 -14.50 -4.83 -5.38
N ALA A 70 -15.30 -4.28 -4.47
CA ALA A 70 -15.38 -2.85 -4.22
C ALA A 70 -14.55 -2.43 -2.99
N THR A 71 -13.75 -3.35 -2.44
CA THR A 71 -12.94 -3.13 -1.24
C THR A 71 -11.46 -3.21 -1.60
N THR A 72 -10.68 -2.27 -1.08
CA THR A 72 -9.23 -2.25 -1.25
C THR A 72 -8.54 -2.44 0.10
N ALA A 73 -7.44 -3.17 0.09
CA ALA A 73 -6.53 -3.28 1.22
C ALA A 73 -5.16 -2.78 0.80
N ARG A 74 -4.59 -1.88 1.59
CA ARG A 74 -3.24 -1.38 1.39
C ARG A 74 -2.44 -1.58 2.66
N ALA A 75 -1.34 -2.29 2.55
CA ALA A 75 -0.43 -2.45 3.67
C ALA A 75 0.36 -1.16 3.90
N ASP A 76 0.65 -0.89 5.16
CA ASP A 76 1.45 0.24 5.60
C ASP A 76 2.33 -0.16 6.78
N VAL A 77 3.47 0.50 6.85
CA VAL A 77 4.49 0.25 7.86
C VAL A 77 4.85 1.60 8.46
N PRO A 78 4.41 1.89 9.70
CA PRO A 78 4.71 3.18 10.31
C PRO A 78 6.19 3.30 10.70
N GLU A 79 6.84 2.19 11.07
CA GLU A 79 8.22 2.18 11.56
C GLU A 79 8.99 0.92 11.14
N PRO A 80 10.33 0.98 11.05
CA PRO A 80 11.16 -0.21 10.81
C PRO A 80 10.96 -1.29 11.86
N VAL A 81 11.09 -2.55 11.47
CA VAL A 81 10.87 -3.71 12.35
C VAL A 81 12.19 -4.26 12.84
N VAL A 82 12.31 -4.52 14.14
CA VAL A 82 13.50 -5.19 14.67
C VAL A 82 13.34 -6.70 14.53
N SER A 83 14.35 -7.32 13.91
CA SER A 83 14.42 -8.78 13.73
C SER A 83 14.20 -9.51 15.05
N GLY A 84 13.21 -10.41 15.08
CA GLY A 84 12.90 -11.27 16.24
C GLY A 84 12.14 -10.60 17.40
N THR A 85 11.96 -9.28 17.39
CA THR A 85 11.11 -8.54 18.34
C THR A 85 9.71 -8.32 17.78
N GLY A 86 9.62 -8.16 16.46
CA GLY A 86 8.35 -7.95 15.78
C GLY A 86 7.89 -6.50 15.78
N ALA A 87 6.69 -6.29 15.23
CA ALA A 87 6.04 -5.00 15.10
C ALA A 87 4.54 -5.14 14.83
N THR A 88 3.86 -4.01 14.89
CA THR A 88 2.49 -3.86 14.41
C THR A 88 2.53 -3.41 12.95
N LEU A 89 2.04 -4.27 12.06
CA LEU A 89 1.78 -3.95 10.67
C LEU A 89 0.40 -3.32 10.56
N GLN A 90 0.24 -2.32 9.71
CA GLN A 90 -1.06 -1.65 9.53
C GLN A 90 -1.61 -1.96 8.15
N VAL A 91 -2.90 -2.27 8.08
CA VAL A 91 -3.62 -2.41 6.82
C VAL A 91 -4.72 -1.36 6.77
N ARG A 92 -4.64 -0.48 5.77
CA ARG A 92 -5.71 0.45 5.45
C ARG A 92 -6.72 -0.22 4.53
N LEU A 93 -7.95 -0.30 5.02
CA LEU A 93 -9.09 -0.84 4.31
C LEU A 93 -9.99 0.31 3.87
N SER A 94 -10.41 0.33 2.61
CA SER A 94 -11.37 1.32 2.12
C SER A 94 -12.36 0.68 1.15
N THR A 95 -13.50 1.34 0.95
CA THR A 95 -14.54 0.87 0.03
C THR A 95 -14.90 1.95 -0.99
N ALA A 96 -15.18 1.52 -2.22
CA ALA A 96 -15.78 2.33 -3.27
C ALA A 96 -17.32 2.35 -3.21
N ALA A 97 -17.93 1.64 -2.25
CA ALA A 97 -19.37 1.65 -2.05
C ALA A 97 -19.86 3.06 -1.65
N ALA A 98 -21.08 3.42 -2.09
CA ALA A 98 -21.69 4.71 -1.78
C ALA A 98 -22.25 4.80 -0.35
N SER A 99 -22.43 3.66 0.33
CA SER A 99 -22.94 3.56 1.69
C SER A 99 -21.98 2.78 2.58
N ALA A 100 -22.07 3.01 3.91
CA ALA A 100 -21.30 2.26 4.87
C ALA A 100 -21.67 0.77 4.84
N CYS A 101 -20.67 -0.09 5.03
CA CYS A 101 -20.85 -1.54 5.00
C CYS A 101 -19.91 -2.23 6.00
N THR A 102 -20.22 -3.47 6.36
CA THR A 102 -19.40 -4.30 7.24
C THR A 102 -18.57 -5.27 6.41
N LEU A 103 -17.26 -5.25 6.60
CA LEU A 103 -16.32 -6.23 6.05
C LEU A 103 -15.94 -7.23 7.15
N VAL A 104 -16.08 -8.52 6.85
CA VAL A 104 -15.60 -9.63 7.70
C VAL A 104 -14.20 -10.03 7.22
N LEU A 105 -13.25 -10.18 8.14
CA LEU A 105 -11.83 -10.23 7.83
C LEU A 105 -11.27 -11.65 7.75
N GLU A 106 -11.74 -12.61 8.55
CA GLU A 106 -11.04 -13.88 8.81
C GLU A 106 -10.52 -14.57 7.54
N ASP A 107 -11.41 -14.87 6.60
CA ASP A 107 -11.07 -15.57 5.36
C ASP A 107 -10.87 -14.63 4.17
N ARG A 108 -11.00 -13.31 4.37
CA ARG A 108 -11.03 -12.33 3.28
C ARG A 108 -9.77 -11.50 3.21
N LEU A 109 -9.16 -11.22 4.35
CA LEU A 109 -7.95 -10.42 4.43
C LEU A 109 -6.72 -11.33 4.21
N LEU A 110 -5.98 -11.06 3.14
CA LEU A 110 -4.69 -11.67 2.87
C LEU A 110 -3.60 -10.66 3.22
N VAL A 111 -2.65 -11.06 4.07
CA VAL A 111 -1.45 -10.26 4.35
C VAL A 111 -0.24 -11.16 4.35
N GLN A 112 0.83 -10.73 3.71
CA GLN A 112 2.08 -11.47 3.69
C GLN A 112 3.29 -10.53 3.71
N VAL A 113 4.36 -11.04 4.31
CA VAL A 113 5.70 -10.45 4.27
C VAL A 113 6.56 -11.35 3.41
N ALA A 114 7.11 -10.79 2.33
CA ALA A 114 7.89 -11.51 1.35
C ALA A 114 9.26 -10.88 1.12
N ARG A 115 10.23 -11.70 0.74
CA ARG A 115 11.57 -11.28 0.33
C ARG A 115 11.92 -12.02 -0.96
N ASP A 116 12.42 -11.31 -1.95
CA ASP A 116 12.83 -11.89 -3.24
C ASP A 116 11.71 -12.74 -3.91
N GLY A 117 10.44 -12.40 -3.67
CA GLY A 117 9.26 -13.11 -4.17
C GLY A 117 8.80 -14.30 -3.33
N GLU A 118 9.52 -14.67 -2.26
CA GLU A 118 9.17 -15.75 -1.36
C GLU A 118 8.53 -15.21 -0.08
N ALA A 119 7.33 -15.70 0.25
CA ALA A 119 6.63 -15.32 1.48
C ALA A 119 7.26 -16.02 2.69
N ILE A 120 7.80 -15.22 3.62
CA ILE A 120 8.34 -15.74 4.89
C ILE A 120 7.27 -15.79 5.97
N TRP A 121 6.25 -14.94 5.89
CA TRP A 121 5.17 -14.86 6.86
C TRP A 121 3.84 -14.58 6.15
N GLN A 122 2.77 -15.26 6.56
CA GLN A 122 1.42 -15.05 6.05
C GLN A 122 0.39 -15.03 7.17
N LEU A 123 -0.60 -14.14 7.07
CA LEU A 123 -1.71 -14.04 8.03
C LEU A 123 -2.52 -15.33 8.11
N ARG A 124 -2.69 -16.03 6.99
CA ARG A 124 -3.44 -17.30 6.93
C ARG A 124 -2.86 -18.37 7.86
N ASP A 125 -1.54 -18.35 8.05
CA ASP A 125 -0.87 -19.31 8.92
C ASP A 125 -1.07 -18.87 10.39
N CYS A 126 -1.17 -17.56 10.61
CA CYS A 126 -1.25 -16.88 11.91
C CYS A 126 -2.54 -16.07 12.10
N PRO A 127 -3.73 -16.68 12.11
CA PRO A 127 -4.99 -15.93 12.17
C PRO A 127 -5.13 -15.10 13.45
N SER A 128 -4.51 -15.53 14.55
CA SER A 128 -4.49 -14.77 15.82
C SER A 128 -3.66 -13.49 15.78
N ALA A 129 -2.94 -13.21 14.69
CA ALA A 129 -2.19 -11.97 14.51
C ALA A 129 -3.11 -10.75 14.31
N VAL A 130 -4.35 -10.98 13.86
CA VAL A 130 -5.42 -9.98 13.80
C VAL A 130 -6.45 -10.29 14.88
N THR A 131 -6.78 -9.30 15.70
CA THR A 131 -7.74 -9.45 16.81
C THR A 131 -9.14 -8.96 16.47
N THR A 132 -9.29 -8.36 15.30
CA THR A 132 -10.55 -7.79 14.81
C THR A 132 -11.15 -8.74 13.79
N ASP A 133 -12.36 -9.24 14.04
CA ASP A 133 -13.06 -10.15 13.12
C ASP A 133 -13.77 -9.39 11.98
N SER A 134 -14.25 -8.18 12.27
CA SER A 134 -14.95 -7.36 11.29
C SER A 134 -14.77 -5.87 11.52
N VAL A 135 -14.88 -5.09 10.45
CA VAL A 135 -14.79 -3.64 10.48
C VAL A 135 -15.93 -3.01 9.69
N VAL A 136 -16.31 -1.80 10.09
CA VAL A 136 -17.21 -0.97 9.29
C VAL A 136 -16.36 -0.08 8.38
N LEU A 137 -16.61 -0.16 7.08
CA LEU A 137 -16.03 0.72 6.09
C LEU A 137 -16.99 1.87 5.81
N GLN A 138 -16.44 3.09 5.83
CA GLN A 138 -17.18 4.32 5.59
C GLN A 138 -16.76 4.88 4.22
N PRO A 139 -17.70 5.27 3.35
CA PRO A 139 -17.37 5.88 2.06
C PRO A 139 -16.46 7.10 2.24
N GLY A 140 -15.35 7.14 1.51
CA GLY A 140 -14.38 8.25 1.59
C GLY A 140 -13.41 8.20 2.78
N TRP A 141 -13.45 7.15 3.61
CA TRP A 141 -12.55 6.96 4.75
C TRP A 141 -11.81 5.62 4.65
N ALA A 142 -10.60 5.59 5.19
CA ALA A 142 -9.87 4.36 5.41
C ALA A 142 -10.00 3.92 6.88
N THR A 143 -10.31 2.64 7.07
CA THR A 143 -10.26 1.98 8.39
C THR A 143 -8.92 1.27 8.52
N VAL A 144 -8.22 1.46 9.64
CA VAL A 144 -6.94 0.79 9.91
C VAL A 144 -7.18 -0.49 10.71
N VAL A 145 -6.58 -1.58 10.27
CA VAL A 145 -6.51 -2.84 11.00
C VAL A 145 -5.06 -3.11 11.36
N ASP A 146 -4.82 -3.36 12.64
CA ASP A 146 -3.50 -3.69 13.16
C ASP A 146 -3.29 -5.20 13.13
N ILE A 147 -2.09 -5.61 12.70
CA ILE A 147 -1.66 -7.01 12.60
C ILE A 147 -0.35 -7.15 13.34
N THR A 148 -0.32 -8.06 14.32
CA THR A 148 0.89 -8.32 15.10
C THR A 148 1.77 -9.32 14.39
N TRP A 149 2.97 -8.90 14.00
CA TRP A 149 3.98 -9.78 13.45
C TRP A 149 5.17 -9.89 14.40
N SER A 150 5.62 -11.10 14.71
CA SER A 150 6.75 -11.35 15.63
C SER A 150 8.13 -11.07 15.02
N GLY A 151 8.20 -10.64 13.76
CA GLY A 151 9.47 -10.48 13.05
C GLY A 151 10.12 -11.82 12.71
N ARG A 152 9.33 -12.89 12.65
CA ARG A 152 9.76 -14.28 12.37
C ARG A 152 8.94 -14.87 11.23
N ALA A 153 9.47 -15.92 10.62
CA ALA A 153 8.72 -16.66 9.60
C ALA A 153 7.45 -17.29 10.20
N SER A 154 6.38 -17.45 9.41
CA SER A 154 5.18 -18.18 9.84
C SER A 154 5.38 -19.70 9.72
N ASN A 155 4.61 -20.44 10.50
CA ASN A 155 4.37 -21.86 10.30
C ASN A 155 2.93 -22.17 10.76
N ALA A 156 2.44 -23.39 10.55
CA ALA A 156 1.07 -23.76 10.91
C ALA A 156 0.71 -23.60 12.41
N LYS A 157 1.68 -23.37 13.30
CA LYS A 157 1.47 -23.16 14.74
C LYS A 157 1.67 -21.69 15.16
N CYS A 158 2.20 -20.85 14.29
CA CYS A 158 2.61 -19.47 14.57
C CYS A 158 3.37 -19.27 15.89
N GLY A 159 4.19 -20.26 16.23
CA GLY A 159 5.05 -20.23 17.39
C GLY A 159 6.32 -19.42 17.13
N LEU A 160 7.01 -19.06 18.21
CA LEU A 160 8.29 -18.35 18.17
C LEU A 160 9.48 -19.26 17.78
N GLU A 161 9.22 -20.54 17.54
CA GLU A 161 10.21 -21.56 17.16
C GLU A 161 10.77 -21.37 15.74
N THR A 162 10.17 -20.47 14.94
CA THR A 162 10.66 -20.16 13.60
C THR A 162 11.83 -19.19 13.64
N PRO A 163 12.72 -19.24 12.62
CA PRO A 163 13.82 -18.28 12.52
C PRO A 163 13.30 -16.85 12.41
N ALA A 164 14.05 -15.93 13.01
CA ALA A 164 13.82 -14.50 12.84
C ALA A 164 14.08 -14.08 11.39
N ALA A 165 13.31 -13.11 10.91
CA ALA A 165 13.52 -12.51 9.60
C ALA A 165 14.92 -11.88 9.56
N ALA A 166 15.71 -12.23 8.54
CA ALA A 166 17.03 -11.65 8.36
C ALA A 166 16.92 -10.13 8.12
N PRO A 167 17.90 -9.31 8.52
CA PRO A 167 17.89 -7.90 8.18
C PRO A 167 17.82 -7.65 6.67
N GLY A 168 17.17 -6.56 6.29
CA GLY A 168 16.99 -6.15 4.89
C GLY A 168 15.59 -5.65 4.58
N THR A 169 15.34 -5.38 3.31
CA THR A 169 14.06 -4.86 2.81
C THR A 169 13.15 -6.00 2.37
N TYR A 170 11.88 -5.90 2.74
CA TYR A 170 10.82 -6.86 2.45
C TYR A 170 9.67 -6.16 1.73
N ALA A 171 8.89 -6.94 0.98
CA ALA A 171 7.60 -6.53 0.48
C ALA A 171 6.51 -6.91 1.49
N LEU A 172 5.80 -5.91 2.01
CA LEU A 172 4.57 -6.12 2.76
C LEU A 172 3.39 -5.96 1.80
N GLN A 173 2.59 -7.01 1.68
CA GLN A 173 1.46 -7.05 0.76
C GLN A 173 0.17 -7.31 1.52
N ALA A 174 -0.88 -6.56 1.19
CA ALA A 174 -2.22 -6.78 1.73
C ALA A 174 -3.25 -6.77 0.59
N ALA A 175 -4.23 -7.66 0.66
CA ALA A 175 -5.32 -7.76 -0.29
C ALA A 175 -6.61 -8.20 0.41
N ILE A 176 -7.74 -7.82 -0.16
CA ILE A 176 -9.00 -8.53 0.08
C ILE A 176 -9.13 -9.59 -1.02
N LEU A 177 -9.65 -10.78 -0.70
CA LEU A 177 -9.99 -11.78 -1.71
C LEU A 177 -10.86 -11.14 -2.80
N SER A 178 -10.42 -11.24 -4.05
CA SER A 178 -11.04 -10.60 -5.23
C SER A 178 -10.85 -9.08 -5.35
N GLY A 179 -9.98 -8.47 -4.55
CA GLY A 179 -9.50 -7.09 -4.68
C GLY A 179 -8.06 -7.01 -5.19
N GLU A 180 -7.61 -5.81 -5.53
CA GLU A 180 -6.21 -5.57 -5.92
C GLU A 180 -5.30 -5.57 -4.67
N PRO A 181 -4.13 -6.25 -4.72
CA PRO A 181 -3.16 -6.19 -3.64
C PRO A 181 -2.41 -4.85 -3.58
N GLY A 182 -2.44 -4.19 -2.43
CA GLY A 182 -1.52 -3.09 -2.13
C GLY A 182 -0.18 -3.60 -1.61
N THR A 183 0.92 -3.11 -2.17
CA THR A 183 2.30 -3.43 -1.71
C THR A 183 2.99 -2.19 -1.14
N SER A 184 3.73 -2.38 -0.05
CA SER A 184 4.60 -1.38 0.58
C SER A 184 5.94 -2.01 0.97
N GLU A 185 6.99 -1.21 1.04
CA GLU A 185 8.29 -1.69 1.51
C GLU A 185 8.36 -1.70 3.04
N LEU A 186 9.11 -2.65 3.58
CA LEU A 186 9.27 -2.93 4.99
C LEU A 186 10.74 -3.19 5.29
N ASP A 187 11.40 -2.31 6.04
CA ASP A 187 12.77 -2.53 6.48
C ASP A 187 12.81 -3.31 7.80
N VAL A 188 13.54 -4.42 7.79
CA VAL A 188 13.86 -5.20 8.98
C VAL A 188 15.28 -4.89 9.41
N LEU A 189 15.43 -4.32 10.59
CA LEU A 189 16.69 -3.97 11.20
C LEU A 189 17.27 -5.14 11.98
N ALA A 190 18.60 -5.21 12.04
CA ALA A 190 19.28 -6.13 12.95
C ALA A 190 18.95 -5.76 14.40
N ALA A 191 18.69 -6.77 15.23
CA ALA A 191 18.64 -6.56 16.66
C ALA A 191 20.00 -6.04 17.13
N GLU A 192 20.00 -4.92 17.85
CA GLU A 192 21.19 -4.42 18.51
C GLU A 192 21.69 -5.52 19.45
N ARG A 193 22.94 -5.96 19.27
CA ARG A 193 23.53 -6.90 20.21
C ARG A 193 23.48 -6.24 21.59
N PRO A 194 22.98 -6.91 22.63
CA PRO A 194 23.10 -6.39 23.98
C PRO A 194 24.58 -6.12 24.21
N GLN A 195 24.97 -4.85 24.36
CA GLN A 195 26.33 -4.54 24.72
C GLN A 195 26.56 -5.21 26.07
N ARG A 196 27.47 -6.18 26.11
CA ARG A 196 27.84 -6.90 27.32
C ARG A 196 28.29 -5.84 28.32
N ALA A 197 27.43 -5.52 29.29
CA ALA A 197 27.76 -4.58 30.35
C ALA A 197 29.13 -4.96 30.94
N GLY A 198 29.99 -3.96 31.05
CA GLY A 198 31.44 -4.10 31.04
C GLY A 198 32.01 -5.24 31.88
N ARG A 199 32.81 -6.09 31.23
CA ARG A 199 33.94 -6.75 31.90
C ARG A 199 35.06 -5.72 32.05
N SER A 200 34.82 -4.72 32.89
CA SER A 200 35.77 -3.68 33.29
C SER A 200 35.67 -3.57 34.81
N GLY A 201 36.45 -4.38 35.51
CA GLY A 201 36.50 -4.34 36.97
C GLY A 201 37.19 -5.54 37.60
N ARG A 202 38.39 -5.28 38.13
CA ARG A 202 39.18 -6.04 39.14
C ARG A 202 40.13 -7.16 38.68
N GLU A 203 41.21 -6.74 38.04
CA GLU A 203 42.61 -7.09 38.38
C GLU A 203 43.24 -5.73 38.76
N SER A 204 44.00 -5.49 39.82
CA SER A 204 44.70 -6.30 40.81
C SER A 204 44.91 -5.41 42.05
N GLY A 205 44.86 -6.01 43.24
CA GLY A 205 45.33 -5.42 44.50
C GLY A 205 46.32 -6.36 45.14
#